data_AF-A0AAV9CAQ4-F1
#
_entry.id   AF-A0AAV9CAQ4-F1
#
_cell.length_a   1.000
_cell.length_b   1.000
_cell.length_c   1.000
_cell.angle_alpha   90.00
_cell.angle_beta   90.00
_cell.angle_gamma   90.00
#
_symmetry.space_group_name_H-M   'P 1'
#
loop_
_entity.id
_entity.type
_entity.pdbx_description
1 polymer ?
#
loop_
_entity_poly.entity_id
_entity_poly.type
_entity_poly.pdbx_seq_one_letter_code
_entity_poly.pdbx_strand_id
1 'polypeptide(L)'
;MMEMLKKEEEMLSAVKDKQLKEGDKEFAREILDERINTAETWHRNSAFQSQFSKPAQPITCATFAQDVIEGRARVSQAHEHKHQPLIFGPSSLVGGRISSEREMLAAQVFQPGHRLPTMSIEEAGLREMEIMNKWQERTKEFMEEANSSWHKEGQRSASADSDEEAAEEKARAWDDWKDDNPRGAGNKKLTPCG
;
A
#
# COMPACT_ATOMS: atom_id res chain seq x y z
N MET A 1 -19.55 37.52 -31.13
CA MET A 1 -19.73 36.33 -32.00
C MET A 1 -19.39 36.66 -33.45
N MET A 2 -20.03 37.66 -34.07
CA MET A 2 -19.66 38.16 -35.41
C MET A 2 -18.19 38.59 -35.56
N GLU A 3 -17.60 39.21 -34.54
CA GLU A 3 -16.19 39.63 -34.57
C GLU A 3 -15.20 38.47 -34.52
N MET A 4 -15.54 37.34 -33.89
CA MET A 4 -14.68 36.14 -33.90
C MET A 4 -14.73 35.46 -35.27
N LEU A 5 -15.93 35.35 -35.85
CA LEU A 5 -16.10 34.79 -37.20
C LEU A 5 -15.35 35.60 -38.26
N LYS A 6 -15.37 36.93 -38.18
CA LYS A 6 -14.59 37.79 -39.08
C LYS A 6 -13.07 37.58 -38.94
N LYS A 7 -12.57 37.42 -37.71
CA LYS A 7 -11.16 37.11 -37.46
C LYS A 7 -10.76 35.73 -38.01
N GLU A 8 -11.61 34.73 -37.85
CA GLU A 8 -11.39 33.40 -38.41
C GLU A 8 -11.35 33.44 -39.94
N GLU A 9 -12.27 34.20 -40.57
CA GLU A 9 -12.30 34.40 -42.02
C GLU A 9 -11.04 35.13 -42.53
N GLU A 10 -10.58 36.16 -41.83
CA GLU A 10 -9.33 36.87 -42.14
C GLU A 10 -8.08 35.98 -41.99
N MET A 11 -8.04 35.11 -40.99
CA MET A 11 -6.93 34.16 -40.86
C MET A 11 -6.94 33.12 -41.99
N LEU A 12 -8.12 32.61 -42.35
CA LEU A 12 -8.25 31.63 -43.44
C LEU A 12 -7.92 32.23 -44.81
N SER A 13 -8.29 33.49 -45.05
CA SER A 13 -7.90 34.19 -46.28
C SER A 13 -6.39 34.41 -46.33
N ALA A 14 -5.77 34.82 -45.23
CA ALA A 14 -4.31 34.97 -45.15
C ALA A 14 -3.55 33.65 -45.42
N VAL A 15 -4.07 32.52 -44.94
CA VAL A 15 -3.51 31.19 -45.20
C VAL A 15 -3.62 30.81 -46.68
N LYS A 16 -4.78 31.03 -47.31
CA LYS A 16 -4.97 30.78 -48.74
C LYS A 16 -4.08 31.66 -49.60
N ASP A 17 -3.92 32.93 -49.24
CA ASP A 17 -3.05 33.86 -49.97
C ASP A 17 -1.58 33.47 -49.89
N LYS A 18 -1.12 32.93 -48.76
CA LYS A 18 0.24 32.36 -48.63
C LYS A 18 0.40 31.10 -49.47
N GLN A 19 -0.56 30.19 -49.40
CA GLN A 19 -0.59 28.96 -50.19
C GLN A 19 -0.54 29.24 -51.71
N LEU A 20 -1.21 30.29 -52.18
CA LEU A 20 -1.17 30.73 -53.58
C LEU A 20 0.17 31.36 -53.99
N LYS A 21 0.91 31.96 -53.06
CA LYS A 21 2.18 32.66 -53.33
C LYS A 21 3.38 31.71 -53.34
N GLU A 22 3.44 30.78 -52.39
CA GLU A 22 4.57 29.85 -52.19
C GLU A 22 4.31 28.48 -52.82
N GLY A 23 3.06 28.18 -53.17
CA GLY A 23 2.67 26.89 -53.73
C GLY A 23 2.52 25.80 -52.66
N ASP A 24 1.63 24.85 -52.91
CA ASP A 24 1.16 23.87 -51.91
C ASP A 24 2.28 23.07 -51.21
N LYS A 25 3.35 22.76 -51.93
CA LYS A 25 4.45 21.93 -51.41
C LYS A 25 5.40 22.71 -50.49
N GLU A 26 5.65 23.97 -50.78
CA GLU A 26 6.56 24.81 -49.99
C GLU A 26 5.85 25.27 -48.72
N PHE A 27 4.58 25.67 -48.83
CA PHE A 27 3.73 25.97 -47.69
C PHE A 27 3.58 24.78 -46.73
N ALA A 28 3.39 23.55 -47.25
CA ALA A 28 3.33 22.35 -46.41
C ALA A 28 4.64 22.04 -45.70
N ARG A 29 5.79 22.29 -46.35
CA ARG A 29 7.12 22.13 -45.73
C ARG A 29 7.33 23.15 -44.62
N GLU A 30 6.99 24.41 -44.87
CA GLU A 30 7.12 25.48 -43.88
C GLU A 30 6.27 25.19 -42.63
N ILE A 31 5.02 24.74 -42.78
CA ILE A 31 4.19 24.32 -41.64
C ILE A 31 4.82 23.16 -40.86
N LEU A 32 5.40 22.18 -41.55
CA LEU A 32 6.05 21.05 -40.89
C LEU A 32 7.31 21.50 -40.13
N ASP A 33 8.11 22.40 -40.72
CA ASP A 33 9.29 22.97 -40.08
C ASP A 33 8.91 23.84 -38.87
N GLU A 34 7.85 24.65 -38.96
CA GLU A 34 7.30 25.40 -37.81
C GLU A 34 6.86 24.47 -36.67
N ARG A 35 6.19 23.35 -37.01
CA ARG A 35 5.78 22.34 -36.02
C ARG A 35 6.97 21.65 -35.36
N ILE A 36 8.02 21.35 -36.13
CA ILE A 36 9.25 20.78 -35.60
C ILE A 36 9.93 21.78 -34.67
N ASN A 37 10.07 23.04 -35.08
CA ASN A 37 10.68 24.10 -34.27
C ASN A 37 9.90 24.36 -32.97
N THR A 38 8.57 24.35 -33.03
CA THR A 38 7.73 24.49 -31.82
C THR A 38 7.86 23.29 -30.88
N ALA A 39 7.90 22.06 -31.41
CA ALA A 39 8.17 20.89 -30.60
C ALA A 39 9.58 20.93 -29.96
N GLU A 40 10.60 21.30 -30.72
CA GLU A 40 11.98 21.42 -30.23
C GLU A 40 12.13 22.49 -29.15
N THR A 41 11.50 23.65 -29.31
CA THR A 41 11.52 24.72 -28.30
C THR A 41 10.78 24.30 -27.05
N TRP A 42 9.67 23.57 -27.17
CA TRP A 42 8.95 23.01 -26.02
C TRP A 42 9.84 22.01 -25.25
N HIS A 43 10.48 21.08 -25.94
CA HIS A 43 11.41 20.13 -25.32
C HIS A 43 12.61 20.82 -24.67
N ARG A 44 13.22 21.80 -25.33
CA ARG A 44 14.31 22.61 -24.74
C ARG A 44 13.86 23.36 -23.49
N ASN A 45 12.71 24.01 -23.55
CA ASN A 45 12.16 24.77 -22.42
C ASN A 45 11.80 23.86 -21.25
N SER A 46 11.16 22.71 -21.49
CA SER A 46 10.89 21.71 -20.46
C SER A 46 12.18 21.14 -19.86
N ALA A 47 13.19 20.83 -20.68
CA ALA A 47 14.47 20.36 -20.19
C ALA A 47 15.17 21.41 -19.32
N PHE A 48 15.16 22.68 -19.73
CA PHE A 48 15.70 23.78 -18.93
C PHE A 48 14.94 23.95 -17.61
N GLN A 49 13.60 23.97 -17.65
CA GLN A 49 12.77 24.08 -16.45
C GLN A 49 12.97 22.90 -15.49
N SER A 50 13.16 21.68 -15.99
CA SER A 50 13.39 20.50 -15.14
C SER A 50 14.65 20.59 -14.28
N GLN A 51 15.66 21.37 -14.71
CA GLN A 51 16.88 21.60 -13.92
C GLN A 51 16.61 22.46 -12.68
N PHE A 52 15.61 23.34 -12.75
CA PHE A 52 15.23 24.24 -11.66
C PHE A 52 13.99 23.76 -10.89
N SER A 53 13.18 22.89 -11.48
CA SER A 53 12.07 22.24 -10.78
C SER A 53 12.65 21.24 -9.78
N LYS A 54 12.67 21.62 -8.51
CA LYS A 54 12.91 20.64 -7.45
C LYS A 54 11.66 19.75 -7.38
N PRO A 55 11.76 18.42 -7.60
CA PRO A 55 10.64 17.56 -7.30
C PRO A 55 10.28 17.77 -5.83
N ALA A 56 8.98 17.94 -5.53
CA ALA A 56 8.53 17.96 -4.15
C ALA A 56 9.10 16.71 -3.49
N GLN A 57 9.86 16.89 -2.41
CA GLN A 57 10.48 15.74 -1.77
C GLN A 57 9.36 14.78 -1.38
N PRO A 58 9.49 13.48 -1.69
CA PRO A 58 8.47 12.52 -1.33
C PRO A 58 8.26 12.64 0.18
N ILE A 59 7.05 12.98 0.59
CA ILE A 59 6.68 13.09 1.99
C ILE A 59 6.69 11.65 2.51
N THR A 60 7.85 11.22 2.99
CA THR A 60 7.98 9.96 3.71
C THR A 60 7.27 10.11 5.05
N CYS A 61 6.76 9.00 5.58
CA CYS A 61 6.16 8.95 6.91
C CYS A 61 7.08 9.54 7.99
N ALA A 62 8.40 9.34 7.88
CA ALA A 62 9.38 9.93 8.78
C ALA A 62 9.44 11.47 8.68
N THR A 63 9.50 12.03 7.47
CA THR A 63 9.54 13.49 7.26
C THR A 63 8.23 14.16 7.67
N PHE A 64 7.07 13.54 7.40
CA PHE A 64 5.78 14.07 7.85
C PHE A 64 5.66 14.06 9.37
N ALA A 65 6.04 12.96 10.02
CA ALA A 65 6.02 12.86 11.48
C ALA A 65 6.92 13.94 12.11
N GLN A 66 8.08 14.20 11.53
CA GLN A 66 8.98 15.24 11.99
C GLN A 66 8.40 16.65 11.77
N ASP A 67 7.75 16.92 10.64
CA ASP A 67 7.08 18.19 10.37
C ASP A 67 5.87 18.44 11.30
N VAL A 68 5.17 17.38 11.70
CA VAL A 68 4.11 17.44 12.71
C VAL A 68 4.69 17.79 14.09
N ILE A 69 5.81 17.17 14.47
CA ILE A 69 6.51 17.46 15.74
C ILE A 69 7.06 18.90 15.75
N GLU A 70 7.60 19.35 14.62
CA GLU A 70 8.14 20.71 14.46
C GLU A 70 7.05 21.77 14.23
N GLY A 71 5.77 21.38 14.20
CA GLY A 71 4.62 22.28 14.03
C GLY A 71 4.50 22.90 12.63
N ARG A 72 5.29 22.42 11.66
CA ARG A 72 5.25 22.83 10.25
C ARG A 72 4.09 22.17 9.49
N ALA A 73 3.52 21.08 10.01
CA ALA A 73 2.34 20.40 9.49
C ALA A 73 1.34 20.05 10.61
N ARG A 74 0.05 19.88 10.26
CA ARG A 74 -0.99 19.40 11.20
C ARG A 74 -1.42 17.99 10.80
N VAL A 75 -1.63 17.10 11.77
CA VAL A 75 -2.16 15.73 11.54
C VAL A 75 -3.53 15.76 10.85
N SER A 76 -4.34 16.79 11.10
CA SER A 76 -5.64 17.01 10.45
C SER A 76 -5.55 17.67 9.08
N GLN A 77 -4.37 18.17 8.69
CA GLN A 77 -4.09 18.57 7.32
C GLN A 77 -3.77 17.29 6.55
N ALA A 78 -4.75 16.39 6.48
CA ALA A 78 -4.79 15.36 5.46
C ALA A 78 -4.57 16.13 4.16
N HIS A 79 -3.41 15.93 3.54
CA HIS A 79 -3.29 16.34 2.15
C HIS A 79 -4.46 15.62 1.47
N GLU A 80 -5.42 16.36 0.93
CA GLU A 80 -6.45 15.79 0.07
C GLU A 80 -5.74 15.33 -1.21
N HIS A 81 -5.04 14.20 -1.12
CA HIS A 81 -4.61 13.42 -2.26
C HIS A 81 -5.89 12.80 -2.80
N LYS A 82 -6.69 13.59 -3.51
CA LYS A 82 -7.72 13.06 -4.38
C LYS A 82 -6.96 12.21 -5.39
N HIS A 83 -6.93 10.91 -5.15
CA HIS A 83 -6.34 9.93 -6.05
C HIS A 83 -7.15 9.97 -7.34
N GLN A 84 -6.78 10.88 -8.23
CA GLN A 84 -7.25 10.81 -9.60
C GLN A 84 -6.74 9.48 -10.16
N PRO A 85 -7.58 8.70 -10.84
CA PRO A 85 -7.14 7.47 -11.45
C PRO A 85 -5.97 7.80 -12.37
N LEU A 86 -4.80 7.23 -12.06
CA LEU A 86 -3.58 7.46 -12.83
C LEU A 86 -3.77 6.83 -14.20
N ILE A 87 -4.00 7.65 -15.21
CA ILE A 87 -3.97 7.23 -16.61
C ILE A 87 -2.49 7.17 -16.98
N PHE A 88 -1.98 5.99 -17.29
CA PHE A 88 -0.61 5.81 -17.75
C PHE A 88 -0.58 5.84 -19.28
N GLY A 89 0.34 6.59 -19.87
CA GLY A 89 0.42 6.74 -21.33
C GLY A 89 1.13 8.01 -21.79
N PRO A 90 1.09 8.31 -23.11
CA PRO A 90 1.69 9.52 -23.67
C PRO A 90 1.03 10.79 -23.09
N SER A 91 1.79 11.89 -23.03
CA SER A 91 1.36 13.16 -22.38
C SER A 91 0.05 13.73 -22.96
N SER A 92 -0.22 13.49 -24.24
CA SER A 92 -1.49 13.83 -24.90
C SER A 92 -2.71 13.20 -24.24
N LEU A 93 -2.52 12.07 -23.56
CA LEU A 93 -3.56 11.26 -22.94
C LEU A 93 -3.63 11.46 -21.41
N VAL A 94 -2.48 11.61 -20.74
CA VAL A 94 -2.39 11.73 -19.27
C VAL A 94 -2.97 13.05 -18.76
N GLY A 95 -2.84 14.14 -19.54
CA GLY A 95 -3.39 15.46 -19.19
C GLY A 95 -4.48 15.97 -20.15
N GLY A 96 -4.82 15.18 -21.16
CA GLY A 96 -5.77 15.55 -22.21
C GLY A 96 -7.20 15.08 -21.91
N ARG A 97 -8.17 15.64 -22.63
CA ARG A 97 -9.55 15.14 -22.64
C ARG A 97 -9.62 13.98 -23.63
N ILE A 98 -9.93 12.78 -23.15
CA ILE A 98 -10.12 11.62 -24.02
C ILE A 98 -11.41 11.85 -24.81
N SER A 99 -11.29 12.21 -26.08
CA SER A 99 -12.45 12.55 -26.93
C SER A 99 -12.62 11.59 -28.11
N SER A 100 -11.56 10.88 -28.49
CA SER A 100 -11.56 9.95 -29.62
C SER A 100 -11.46 8.48 -29.17
N GLU A 101 -12.07 7.57 -29.95
CA GLU A 101 -11.96 6.12 -29.71
C GLU A 101 -10.51 5.63 -29.75
N ARG A 102 -9.69 6.24 -30.62
CA ARG A 102 -8.25 5.95 -30.70
C ARG A 102 -7.53 6.24 -29.39
N GLU A 103 -7.86 7.36 -28.75
CA GLU A 103 -7.28 7.72 -27.45
C GLU A 103 -7.75 6.77 -26.35
N MET A 104 -9.02 6.34 -26.37
CA MET A 104 -9.52 5.34 -25.41
C MET A 104 -8.78 4.00 -25.52
N LEU A 105 -8.58 3.50 -26.74
CA LEU A 105 -7.82 2.27 -26.96
C LEU A 105 -6.36 2.43 -26.53
N ALA A 106 -5.73 3.56 -26.84
CA ALA A 106 -4.36 3.85 -26.40
C ALA A 106 -4.25 3.92 -24.87
N ALA A 107 -5.26 4.46 -24.19
CA ALA A 107 -5.32 4.50 -22.73
C ALA A 107 -5.32 3.10 -22.11
N GLN A 108 -5.94 2.13 -22.77
CA GLN A 108 -6.04 0.76 -22.27
C GLN A 108 -4.74 -0.04 -22.43
N VAL A 109 -3.98 0.20 -23.51
CA VAL A 109 -2.76 -0.56 -23.84
C VAL A 109 -1.67 -0.39 -22.78
N PHE A 110 -1.57 0.78 -22.16
CA PHE A 110 -0.50 1.10 -21.22
C PHE A 110 -0.91 0.95 -19.75
N GLN A 111 -2.01 0.27 -19.44
CA GLN A 111 -2.44 0.08 -18.06
C GLN A 111 -1.59 -0.98 -17.31
N PRO A 112 -1.32 -0.78 -16.01
CA PRO A 112 -0.71 -1.82 -15.18
C PRO A 112 -1.57 -3.10 -15.15
N GLY A 113 -0.92 -4.27 -15.25
CA GLY A 113 -1.59 -5.58 -15.18
C GLY A 113 -2.14 -5.95 -13.79
N HIS A 114 -1.97 -5.10 -12.79
CA HIS A 114 -2.43 -5.28 -11.42
C HIS A 114 -3.13 -4.02 -10.92
N ARG A 115 -4.07 -4.18 -9.99
CA ARG A 115 -4.75 -3.04 -9.37
C ARG A 115 -3.77 -2.24 -8.53
N LEU A 116 -3.63 -0.95 -8.83
CA LEU A 116 -2.82 -0.05 -8.03
C LEU A 116 -3.54 0.28 -6.71
N PRO A 117 -2.80 0.52 -5.62
CA PRO A 117 -3.37 1.04 -4.39
C PRO A 117 -4.06 2.38 -4.65
N THR A 118 -5.34 2.49 -4.25
CA THR A 118 -6.12 3.75 -4.30
C THR A 118 -6.11 4.48 -2.96
N MET A 119 -5.43 3.92 -1.96
CA MET A 119 -5.35 4.42 -0.60
C MET A 119 -4.08 5.25 -0.44
N SER A 120 -4.15 6.36 0.32
CA SER A 120 -2.96 7.17 0.61
C SER A 120 -2.00 6.44 1.57
N ILE A 121 -0.74 6.84 1.60
CA ILE A 121 0.24 6.33 2.56
C ILE A 121 -0.22 6.58 4.01
N GLU A 122 -0.82 7.74 4.28
CA GLU A 122 -1.34 8.08 5.60
C GLU A 122 -2.50 7.17 6.00
N GLU A 123 -3.46 6.96 5.10
CA GLU A 123 -4.60 6.05 5.33
C GLU A 123 -4.12 4.60 5.51
N ALA A 124 -3.09 4.19 4.77
CA ALA A 124 -2.44 2.88 4.95
C ALA A 124 -1.84 2.74 6.35
N GLY A 125 -1.09 3.75 6.80
CA GLY A 125 -0.48 3.74 8.13
C GLY A 125 -1.51 3.69 9.26
N LEU A 126 -2.63 4.41 9.13
CA LEU A 126 -3.73 4.34 10.09
C LEU A 126 -4.36 2.95 10.14
N ARG A 127 -4.64 2.33 8.98
CA ARG A 127 -5.13 0.94 8.95
C ARG A 127 -4.16 -0.05 9.58
N GLU A 128 -2.86 0.10 9.34
CA GLU A 128 -1.87 -0.79 9.94
C GLU A 128 -1.87 -0.69 11.48
N MET A 129 -1.98 0.53 12.03
CA MET A 129 -2.11 0.75 13.47
C MET A 129 -3.39 0.11 14.03
N GLU A 130 -4.52 0.23 13.34
CA GLU A 130 -5.76 -0.43 13.73
C GLU A 130 -5.64 -1.95 13.73
N ILE A 131 -4.99 -2.52 12.72
CA ILE A 131 -4.76 -3.97 12.63
C ILE A 131 -3.87 -4.43 13.79
N MET A 132 -2.83 -3.66 14.12
CA MET A 132 -1.94 -3.96 15.24
C MET A 132 -2.68 -3.91 16.58
N ASN A 133 -3.51 -2.89 16.80
CA ASN A 133 -4.32 -2.77 18.01
C ASN A 133 -5.29 -3.96 18.15
N LYS A 134 -6.02 -4.31 17.09
CA LYS A 134 -6.91 -5.49 17.07
C LYS A 134 -6.16 -6.81 17.29
N TRP A 135 -4.90 -6.89 16.85
CA TRP A 135 -4.07 -8.07 17.10
C TRP A 135 -3.64 -8.14 18.56
N GLN A 136 -3.24 -7.02 19.17
CA GLN A 136 -2.92 -6.97 20.59
C GLN A 136 -4.13 -7.25 21.48
N GLU A 137 -5.30 -6.70 21.15
CA GLU A 137 -6.56 -6.96 21.87
C GLU A 137 -6.90 -8.44 21.85
N ARG A 138 -6.94 -9.07 20.66
CA ARG A 138 -7.17 -10.52 20.55
C ARG A 138 -6.13 -11.33 21.32
N THR A 139 -4.87 -10.93 21.28
CA THR A 139 -3.81 -11.66 22.01
C THR A 139 -4.01 -11.56 23.52
N LYS A 140 -4.42 -10.40 24.03
CA LYS A 140 -4.79 -10.21 25.45
C LYS A 140 -6.01 -11.04 25.81
N GLU A 141 -7.06 -11.01 25.00
CA GLU A 141 -8.28 -11.82 25.18
C GLU A 141 -7.94 -13.32 25.24
N PHE A 142 -7.14 -13.83 24.29
CA PHE A 142 -6.68 -15.23 24.30
C PHE A 142 -5.87 -15.56 25.56
N MET A 143 -5.03 -14.64 26.03
CA MET A 143 -4.25 -14.83 27.25
C MET A 143 -5.14 -14.80 28.50
N GLU A 144 -6.15 -13.95 28.55
CA GLU A 144 -7.13 -13.89 29.64
C GLU A 144 -8.05 -15.13 29.65
N GLU A 145 -8.46 -15.61 28.48
CA GLU A 145 -9.23 -16.85 28.30
C GLU A 145 -8.42 -18.08 28.73
N ALA A 146 -7.13 -18.15 28.37
CA ALA A 146 -6.23 -19.20 28.84
C ALA A 146 -6.01 -19.16 30.36
N ASN A 147 -5.95 -17.96 30.95
CA ASN A 147 -5.79 -17.77 32.41
C ASN A 147 -7.11 -17.91 33.21
N SER A 148 -8.24 -18.11 32.53
CA SER A 148 -9.55 -18.30 33.16
C SER A 148 -10.11 -19.71 32.96
N SER A 149 -9.67 -20.45 31.95
CA SER A 149 -10.23 -21.76 31.57
C SER A 149 -9.57 -22.99 32.21
N TRP A 150 -8.50 -22.86 33.00
CA TRP A 150 -7.93 -24.01 33.73
C TRP A 150 -7.40 -23.59 35.11
N HIS A 151 -8.09 -24.03 36.17
CA HIS A 151 -7.71 -23.94 37.61
C HIS A 151 -7.60 -22.54 38.25
N LYS A 152 -8.75 -21.91 38.53
CA LYS A 152 -8.88 -20.96 39.67
C LYS A 152 -9.92 -21.36 40.71
N GLU A 153 -10.32 -22.63 40.74
CA GLU A 153 -11.32 -23.12 41.71
C GLU A 153 -10.70 -23.89 42.90
N GLY A 154 -9.38 -24.16 42.90
CA GLY A 154 -8.71 -24.90 43.98
C GLY A 154 -7.97 -24.06 45.02
N GLN A 155 -7.67 -22.78 44.75
CA GLN A 155 -6.70 -22.03 45.56
C GLN A 155 -7.32 -21.16 46.67
N ARG A 156 -8.59 -21.39 47.02
CA ARG A 156 -9.32 -20.62 48.04
C ARG A 156 -10.13 -21.51 49.00
N SER A 157 -9.51 -22.54 49.59
CA SER A 157 -9.84 -23.02 50.95
C SER A 157 -9.22 -24.40 51.20
N ALA A 158 -7.99 -24.46 51.69
CA ALA A 158 -7.55 -25.55 52.56
C ALA A 158 -6.25 -25.15 53.22
N SER A 159 -6.14 -25.52 54.49
CA SER A 159 -4.97 -25.37 55.33
C SER A 159 -3.68 -25.80 54.61
N ALA A 160 -2.62 -25.01 54.74
CA ALA A 160 -1.28 -25.32 54.20
C ALA A 160 -0.64 -26.60 54.81
N ASP A 161 -1.39 -27.33 55.65
CA ASP A 161 -1.01 -28.57 56.32
C ASP A 161 -1.58 -29.82 55.60
N SER A 162 -2.55 -29.65 54.69
CA SER A 162 -3.24 -30.77 54.01
C SER A 162 -2.62 -31.18 52.67
N ASP A 163 -1.84 -30.30 52.04
CA ASP A 163 -1.22 -30.58 50.73
C ASP A 163 0.04 -31.46 50.85
N GLU A 164 0.76 -31.38 51.98
CA GLU A 164 1.92 -32.25 52.25
C GLU A 164 1.48 -33.69 52.54
N GLU A 165 0.46 -33.89 53.38
CA GLU A 165 -0.08 -35.21 53.71
C GLU A 165 -0.67 -35.90 52.45
N ALA A 166 -1.41 -35.16 51.62
CA ALA A 166 -1.94 -35.69 50.35
C ALA A 166 -0.84 -36.01 49.33
N ALA A 167 0.25 -35.24 49.32
CA ALA A 167 1.41 -35.52 48.49
C ALA A 167 2.17 -36.78 48.98
N GLU A 168 2.27 -36.97 50.29
CA GLU A 168 2.87 -38.17 50.91
C GLU A 168 2.03 -39.43 50.66
N GLU A 169 0.71 -39.36 50.78
CA GLU A 169 -0.19 -40.48 50.47
C GLU A 169 -0.11 -40.87 48.99
N LYS A 170 -0.04 -39.88 48.09
CA LYS A 170 0.12 -40.13 46.66
C LYS A 170 1.49 -40.71 46.31
N ALA A 171 2.54 -40.29 47.02
CA ALA A 171 3.87 -40.87 46.88
C ALA A 171 3.92 -42.33 47.37
N ARG A 172 3.29 -42.64 48.52
CA ARG A 172 3.13 -44.02 49.02
C ARG A 172 2.36 -44.89 48.04
N ALA A 173 1.21 -44.42 47.55
CA ALA A 173 0.40 -45.17 46.60
C ALA A 173 1.16 -45.45 45.28
N TRP A 174 2.07 -44.55 44.90
CA TRP A 174 2.93 -44.77 43.75
C TRP A 174 4.02 -45.82 44.02
N ASP A 175 4.58 -45.85 45.24
CA ASP A 175 5.57 -46.84 45.66
C ASP A 175 4.94 -48.24 45.76
N ASP A 176 3.77 -48.35 46.40
CA ASP A 176 3.00 -49.62 46.50
C ASP A 176 2.69 -50.19 45.10
N TRP A 177 2.31 -49.32 44.16
CA TRP A 177 2.07 -49.74 42.77
C TRP A 177 3.36 -50.23 42.08
N LYS A 178 4.51 -49.60 42.34
CA LYS A 178 5.80 -50.01 41.77
C LYS A 178 6.25 -51.37 42.29
N ASP A 179 5.99 -51.65 43.56
CA ASP A 179 6.27 -52.92 44.20
C ASP A 179 5.37 -54.04 43.65
N ASP A 180 4.08 -53.76 43.45
CA ASP A 180 3.14 -54.67 42.81
C ASP A 180 3.44 -54.92 41.32
N ASN A 181 4.19 -54.02 40.67
CA ASN A 181 4.54 -54.08 39.25
C ASN A 181 6.06 -54.19 39.01
N PRO A 182 6.71 -55.29 39.42
CA PRO A 182 8.15 -55.45 39.26
C PRO A 182 8.53 -55.47 37.78
N ARG A 183 9.56 -54.71 37.42
CA ARG A 183 10.09 -54.64 36.05
C ARG A 183 10.41 -56.05 35.55
N GLY A 184 9.83 -56.44 34.41
CA GLY A 184 10.05 -57.77 33.83
C GLY A 184 9.16 -58.88 34.40
N ALA A 185 8.05 -58.55 35.09
CA ALA A 185 7.07 -59.54 35.55
C ALA A 185 6.57 -60.50 34.46
N GLY A 186 6.58 -60.08 33.18
CA GLY A 186 6.26 -60.94 32.03
C GLY A 186 7.39 -61.83 31.53
N ASN A 187 8.66 -61.57 31.89
CA ASN A 187 9.83 -62.26 31.33
C ASN A 187 10.52 -63.22 32.32
N LYS A 188 10.09 -63.24 33.58
CA LYS A 188 10.65 -64.09 34.65
C LYS A 188 10.31 -65.59 34.56
N LYS A 189 9.50 -66.01 33.58
CA LYS A 189 9.15 -67.43 33.34
C LYS A 189 9.93 -68.07 32.18
N LEU A 190 10.83 -67.32 31.52
CA LEU A 190 11.50 -67.73 30.28
C LEU A 190 12.97 -68.09 30.44
N THR A 191 13.54 -68.03 31.65
CA THR A 191 14.90 -68.53 31.92
C THR A 191 14.84 -69.76 32.84
N PRO A 192 15.03 -70.98 32.31
CA PRO A 192 15.44 -72.12 33.11
C PRO A 192 16.80 -71.78 33.73
N CYS A 193 16.82 -71.46 35.03
CA CYS A 193 18.05 -71.50 35.80
C CYS A 193 18.44 -72.98 35.91
N GLY A 194 19.64 -73.32 35.44
CA GLY A 194 20.27 -74.62 35.71
C GLY A 194 20.65 -74.80 37.17
#